data_AF-A0A447U8W2-F1
#
_entry.id   AF-A0A447U8W2-F1
#
_cell.length_a   1.000
_cell.length_b   1.000
_cell.length_c   1.000
_cell.angle_alpha   90.00
_cell.angle_beta   90.00
_cell.angle_gamma   90.00
#
_symmetry.space_group_name_H-M   'P 1'
#
loop_
_entity.id
_entity.type
_entity.pdbx_description
1 polymer ?
#
loop_
_entity_poly.entity_id
_entity_poly.type
_entity_poly.pdbx_seq_one_letter_code
_entity_poly.pdbx_strand_id
1 'polypeptide(L)' 'MRRSREQRERSLANERRETLSELSVEEVFARRLALEALDTPQRERLNQLFSSHALRVE' A
#
# COMPACT_ATOMS: atom_id res chain seq x y z
N MET A 1 13.32 3.15 32.01
CA MET A 1 13.44 3.38 30.55
C MET A 1 13.37 2.13 29.66
N ARG A 2 13.35 0.89 30.18
CA ARG A 2 13.13 -0.33 29.36
C ARG A 2 11.65 -0.67 29.13
N ARG A 3 10.82 -0.63 30.19
CA ARG A 3 9.36 -0.91 30.10
C ARG A 3 8.59 -0.01 29.14
N SER A 4 9.01 1.25 28.97
CA SER A 4 8.35 2.18 28.04
C SER A 4 8.64 1.88 26.56
N ARG A 5 9.76 1.19 26.26
CA ARG A 5 10.07 0.73 24.90
C ARG A 5 9.27 -0.53 24.56
N GLU A 6 9.22 -1.50 25.46
CA GLU A 6 8.39 -2.72 25.26
C GLU A 6 6.91 -2.40 25.12
N GLN A 7 6.39 -1.42 25.87
CA GLN A 7 4.99 -1.03 25.77
C GLN A 7 4.67 -0.36 24.42
N ARG A 8 5.62 0.44 23.89
CA ARG A 8 5.50 1.02 22.54
C ARG A 8 5.64 -0.05 21.45
N GLU A 9 6.57 -0.98 21.59
CA GLU A 9 6.74 -2.10 20.65
C GLU A 9 5.51 -3.00 20.61
N ARG A 10 4.87 -3.27 21.75
CA ARG A 10 3.61 -4.04 21.80
C ARG A 10 2.42 -3.28 21.19
N SER A 11 2.36 -1.96 21.35
CA SER A 11 1.33 -1.14 20.67
C SER A 11 1.54 -1.09 19.15
N LEU A 12 2.78 -1.07 18.68
CA LEU A 12 3.14 -1.09 17.26
C LEU A 12 2.95 -2.48 16.62
N ALA A 13 3.10 -3.56 17.40
CA ALA A 13 2.92 -4.94 16.95
C ALA A 13 1.44 -5.37 16.83
N ASN A 14 0.53 -4.69 17.52
CA ASN A 14 -0.91 -4.98 17.48
C ASN A 14 -1.66 -4.26 16.35
N GLU A 15 -1.09 -3.22 15.76
CA GLU A 15 -1.50 -2.80 14.42
C GLU A 15 -0.88 -3.81 13.46
N ARG A 16 -1.68 -4.66 12.82
CA ARG A 16 -1.27 -5.49 11.69
C ARG A 16 -0.84 -4.56 10.55
N ARG A 17 0.38 -4.06 10.66
CA ARG A 17 1.09 -3.31 9.64
C ARG A 17 1.64 -4.37 8.73
N GLU A 18 0.82 -4.79 7.76
CA GLU A 18 1.32 -5.43 6.55
C GLU A 18 2.49 -4.59 6.08
N THR A 19 3.69 -5.14 6.21
CA THR A 19 4.88 -4.41 5.76
C THR A 19 4.76 -4.29 4.24
N LEU A 20 5.27 -3.22 3.64
CA LEU A 20 5.32 -3.10 2.16
C LEU A 20 6.09 -4.27 1.50
N SER A 21 6.73 -5.12 2.31
CA SER A 21 7.38 -6.37 1.91
C SER A 21 6.41 -7.54 1.69
N GLU A 22 5.17 -7.45 2.16
CA GLU A 22 4.11 -8.47 2.03
C GLU A 22 3.03 -8.09 1.01
N LEU A 23 2.96 -6.82 0.62
CA LEU A 23 2.01 -6.31 -0.38
C LEU A 23 2.64 -6.27 -1.76
N SER A 24 1.93 -6.75 -2.77
CA SER A 24 2.36 -6.57 -4.15
C SER A 24 2.32 -5.08 -4.54
N VAL A 25 3.16 -4.67 -5.49
CA VAL A 25 3.14 -3.29 -6.02
C VAL A 25 1.74 -2.93 -6.54
N GLU A 26 1.01 -3.92 -7.07
CA GLU A 26 -0.37 -3.79 -7.53
C GLU A 26 -1.35 -3.50 -6.38
N GLU A 27 -1.22 -4.19 -5.24
CA GLU A 27 -2.07 -3.95 -4.06
C GLU A 27 -1.80 -2.59 -3.44
N VAL A 28 -0.53 -2.16 -3.36
CA VAL A 28 -0.16 -0.82 -2.87
C VAL A 28 -0.73 0.25 -3.80
N PHE A 29 -0.64 0.05 -5.12
CA PHE A 29 -1.21 0.96 -6.11
C PHE A 29 -2.73 1.06 -5.97
N ALA A 30 -3.44 -0.07 -5.86
CA ALA A 30 -4.89 -0.10 -5.72
C ALA A 30 -5.37 0.60 -4.42
N ARG A 31 -4.67 0.36 -3.30
CA ARG A 31 -4.96 1.00 -2.01
C ARG A 31 -4.72 2.51 -2.07
N ARG A 32 -3.64 2.96 -2.73
CA ARG A 32 -3.36 4.38 -2.91
C ARG A 32 -4.39 5.06 -3.82
N LEU A 33 -4.74 4.41 -4.93
CA LEU A 33 -5.72 4.89 -5.89
C LEU A 33 -7.12 5.05 -5.28
N ALA A 34 -7.47 4.21 -4.30
CA ALA A 34 -8.75 4.28 -3.59
C ALA A 34 -8.87 5.47 -2.63
N LEU A 35 -7.76 6.11 -2.23
CA LEU A 35 -7.76 7.29 -1.36
C LEU A 35 -7.93 8.60 -2.15
N GLU A 36 -7.75 8.56 -3.47
CA GLU A 36 -7.85 9.71 -4.35
C GLU A 36 -9.30 9.87 -4.85
N ALA A 37 -9.80 11.10 -4.89
CA ALA A 37 -11.13 11.42 -5.41
C ALA A 37 -11.11 11.46 -6.94
N LEU A 38 -11.05 10.29 -7.57
CA LEU A 38 -10.98 10.12 -9.01
C LEU A 38 -12.30 9.65 -9.59
N ASP A 39 -12.68 10.20 -10.74
CA ASP A 39 -13.81 9.70 -11.51
C ASP A 39 -13.48 8.33 -12.12
N THR A 40 -14.50 7.50 -12.32
CA THR A 40 -14.37 6.16 -12.92
C THR A 40 -13.47 6.12 -14.16
N PRO A 41 -13.63 6.98 -15.19
CA PRO A 41 -12.77 6.96 -16.37
C PRO A 41 -11.30 7.30 -16.06
N GLN A 42 -11.03 8.16 -15.07
CA GLN A 42 -9.67 8.48 -14.66
C GLN A 42 -9.02 7.29 -13.95
N ARG A 43 -9.79 6.62 -13.09
CA ARG A 43 -9.34 5.42 -12.38
C ARG A 43 -9.01 4.27 -13.32
N GLU A 44 -9.87 4.02 -14.31
CA GLU A 44 -9.65 3.01 -15.35
C GLU A 44 -8.39 3.28 -16.18
N ARG A 45 -8.19 4.55 -16.59
CA ARG A 45 -6.98 4.95 -17.32
C ARG A 45 -5.71 4.73 -16.51
N LEU A 46 -5.73 5.07 -15.22
CA LEU A 46 -4.58 4.87 -14.33
C LEU A 46 -4.25 3.39 -14.12
N ASN A 47 -5.27 2.53 -13.98
CA ASN A 47 -5.09 1.08 -13.94
C ASN A 47 -4.45 0.55 -15.23
N GLN A 48 -4.94 0.97 -16.41
CA GLN A 48 -4.37 0.54 -17.70
C GLN A 48 -2.91 0.96 -17.86
N LEU A 49 -2.58 2.21 -17.50
CA LEU A 49 -1.20 2.71 -17.55
C LEU A 49 -0.31 1.92 -16.61
N PHE A 50 -0.76 1.67 -15.38
CA PHE A 50 -0.02 0.87 -14.41
C PHE A 50 0.25 -0.54 -14.92
N SER A 51 -0.77 -1.25 -15.42
CA SER A 51 -0.60 -2.60 -15.99
C SER A 51 0.38 -2.60 -17.17
N SER A 52 0.31 -1.61 -18.07
CA SER A 52 1.22 -1.51 -19.23
C SER A 52 2.69 -1.28 -18.86
N HIS A 53 2.95 -0.56 -17.76
CA HIS A 53 4.30 -0.26 -17.29
C HIS A 53 4.85 -1.33 -16.35
N ALA A 54 4.01 -1.95 -15.52
CA ALA A 54 4.40 -3.07 -14.66
C ALA A 54 4.85 -4.29 -15.49
N LEU A 55 4.19 -4.55 -16.63
CA LEU A 55 4.59 -5.60 -17.59
C LEU A 55 5.90 -5.32 -18.34
N ARG A 56 6.50 -4.14 -18.17
CA ARG A 56 7.70 -3.71 -18.90
C ARG A 56 8.96 -3.66 -18.04
N VAL A 57 8.86 -4.04 -16.75
CA VAL A 57 9.96 -4.05 -15.77
C VAL A 57 10.50 -5.47 -15.51
N GLU A 58 9.96 -6.50 -16.16
CA GLU A 58 10.58 -7.84 -16.27
C GLU A 58 11.53 -7.93 -17.46
#